data_AF-A0A961XTJ1-F1
#
_entry.id   AF-A0A961XTJ1-F1
#
_cell.length_a   1.000
_cell.length_b   1.000
_cell.length_c   1.000
_cell.angle_alpha   90.00
_cell.angle_beta   90.00
_cell.angle_gamma   90.00
#
_symmetry.space_group_name_H-M   'P 1'
#
loop_
_entity.id
_entity.type
_entity.pdbx_description
1 polymer ?
#
loop_
_entity_poly.entity_id
_entity_poly.type
_entity_poly.pdbx_seq_one_letter_code
_entity_poly.pdbx_strand_id
1 'polypeptide(L)'
;HNFINVGFIALLFPNAKIIHVRRHPIDNCFSIYSNSMQDFHNRYKADMTNLGIYYRQYLQLMDHWRKVLPNPMHEVYYEDLVANTEFNARAMIDYLGLEWEDGVMDRTGSQRSVKTLSQWQVRQPVYQTSRGKWRQYEKHLAPLIEALGPNVAAYEAELANLESRDAAQ
;
A
#
# COMPACT_ATOMS: atom_id res chain seq x y z
N HIS A 1 -4.61 3.16 12.79
CA HIS A 1 -4.00 3.42 11.48
C HIS A 1 -3.26 4.75 11.50
N ASN A 2 -2.04 4.83 10.94
CA ASN A 2 -1.24 6.07 10.97
C ASN A 2 -1.70 7.13 9.95
N PHE A 3 -2.33 6.73 8.84
CA PHE A 3 -2.78 7.65 7.78
C PHE A 3 -3.78 8.72 8.27
N ILE A 4 -4.49 8.45 9.37
CA ILE A 4 -5.42 9.40 10.01
C ILE A 4 -4.66 10.55 10.66
N ASN A 5 -3.44 10.28 11.13
CA ASN A 5 -2.61 11.21 11.90
C ASN A 5 -1.59 11.96 11.05
N VAL A 6 -1.61 11.79 9.72
CA VAL A 6 -0.62 12.38 8.81
C VAL A 6 -0.54 13.91 8.95
N GLY A 7 -1.69 14.60 9.05
CA GLY A 7 -1.70 16.04 9.31
C GLY A 7 -1.02 16.42 10.63
N PHE A 8 -1.27 15.67 11.71
CA PHE A 8 -0.60 15.91 13.00
C PHE A 8 0.90 15.63 12.94
N ILE A 9 1.31 14.57 12.24
CA ILE A 9 2.72 14.24 12.06
C ILE A 9 3.44 15.39 11.35
N ALA A 10 2.84 15.94 10.28
CA ALA A 10 3.43 17.06 9.55
C ALA A 10 3.52 18.35 10.37
N LEU A 11 2.55 18.60 11.26
CA LEU A 11 2.56 19.76 12.15
C LEU A 11 3.60 19.63 13.28
N LEU A 12 3.66 18.46 13.92
CA LEU A 12 4.55 18.22 15.06
C LEU A 12 6.00 17.97 14.64
N PHE A 13 6.20 17.42 13.44
CA PHE A 13 7.50 17.07 12.89
C PHE A 13 7.62 17.61 11.45
N PRO A 14 7.95 18.89 11.27
CA PRO A 14 7.96 19.53 9.95
C PRO A 14 8.91 18.89 8.92
N ASN A 15 9.92 18.16 9.39
CA ASN A 15 10.89 17.44 8.55
C ASN A 15 10.54 15.95 8.35
N ALA A 16 9.40 15.50 8.87
CA ALA A 16 9.00 14.10 8.72
C ALA A 16 8.77 13.76 7.24
N LYS A 17 9.40 12.66 6.81
CA LYS A 17 9.21 12.06 5.50
C LYS A 17 8.12 11.01 5.59
N ILE A 18 7.13 11.10 4.70
CA ILE A 18 6.01 10.14 4.64
C ILE A 18 6.17 9.32 3.37
N ILE A 19 6.25 7.99 3.55
CA ILE A 19 6.16 7.02 2.47
C ILE A 19 4.77 6.38 2.56
N HIS A 20 4.03 6.45 1.46
CA HIS A 20 2.69 5.92 1.34
C HIS A 20 2.68 4.77 0.34
N VAL A 21 2.52 3.55 0.86
CA VAL A 21 2.43 2.35 0.01
C VAL A 21 0.97 2.12 -0.37
N ARG A 22 0.71 2.14 -1.67
CA ARG A 22 -0.58 1.84 -2.28
C ARG A 22 -0.54 0.44 -2.87
N ARG A 23 -1.69 -0.19 -2.94
CA ARG A 23 -1.88 -1.52 -3.53
C ARG A 23 -3.24 -1.54 -4.20
N HIS A 24 -3.41 -2.38 -5.21
CA HIS A 24 -4.68 -2.55 -5.92
C HIS A 24 -5.85 -2.65 -4.92
N PRO A 25 -6.87 -1.78 -5.02
CA PRO A 25 -7.93 -1.68 -4.01
C PRO A 25 -8.58 -3.01 -3.67
N ILE A 26 -8.89 -3.83 -4.69
CA ILE A 26 -9.52 -5.13 -4.50
C ILE A 26 -8.58 -6.12 -3.80
N ASP A 27 -7.30 -6.19 -4.18
CA ASP A 27 -6.34 -7.10 -3.52
C ASP A 27 -6.15 -6.72 -2.05
N ASN A 28 -6.08 -5.41 -1.76
CA ASN A 28 -5.90 -4.93 -0.41
C ASN A 28 -7.12 -5.23 0.47
N CYS A 29 -8.32 -4.86 0.02
CA CYS A 29 -9.56 -5.16 0.74
C CYS A 29 -9.79 -6.67 0.87
N PHE A 30 -9.55 -7.46 -0.18
CA PHE A 30 -9.67 -8.91 -0.10
C PHE A 30 -8.69 -9.50 0.93
N SER A 31 -7.46 -8.99 0.99
CA SER A 31 -6.49 -9.38 2.03
C SER A 31 -6.98 -9.05 3.44
N ILE A 32 -7.55 -7.86 3.65
CA ILE A 32 -8.11 -7.45 4.94
C ILE A 32 -9.30 -8.35 5.34
N TYR A 33 -10.19 -8.64 4.39
CA TYR A 33 -11.38 -9.46 4.60
C TYR A 33 -11.03 -10.91 4.93
N SER A 34 -10.06 -11.49 4.22
CA SER A 34 -9.71 -12.91 4.32
C SER A 34 -8.80 -13.27 5.50
N ASN A 35 -8.22 -12.29 6.19
CA ASN A 35 -7.30 -12.53 7.31
C ASN A 35 -7.94 -12.19 8.66
N SER A 36 -7.54 -12.92 9.71
CA SER A 36 -7.84 -12.53 11.09
C SER A 36 -7.07 -11.25 11.41
N MET A 37 -7.75 -10.24 11.97
CA MET A 37 -7.19 -8.91 12.25
C MET A 37 -7.53 -8.58 13.71
N GLN A 38 -6.80 -7.64 14.31
CA GLN A 38 -7.13 -7.14 15.65
C GLN A 38 -8.56 -6.56 15.69
N ASP A 39 -9.19 -6.59 16.86
CA ASP A 39 -10.62 -6.27 17.05
C ASP A 39 -11.06 -4.94 16.45
N PHE A 40 -10.19 -3.94 16.44
CA PHE A 40 -10.49 -2.65 15.80
C PHE A 40 -10.91 -2.80 14.33
N HIS A 41 -10.28 -3.72 13.60
CA HIS A 41 -10.55 -3.94 12.18
C HIS A 41 -11.90 -4.64 11.94
N ASN A 42 -12.44 -5.36 12.93
CA ASN A 42 -13.74 -6.04 12.82
C ASN A 42 -14.88 -5.05 12.58
N ARG A 43 -14.71 -3.79 13.00
CA ARG A 43 -15.71 -2.72 12.84
C ARG A 43 -16.04 -2.37 11.38
N TYR A 44 -15.10 -2.60 10.47
CA TYR A 44 -15.27 -2.23 9.05
C TYR A 44 -15.03 -3.40 8.09
N LYS A 45 -14.31 -4.45 8.49
CA LYS A 45 -13.98 -5.56 7.58
C LYS A 45 -15.02 -6.68 7.56
N ALA A 46 -15.94 -6.73 8.52
CA ALA A 46 -16.88 -7.86 8.67
C ALA A 46 -17.91 -7.94 7.53
N ASP A 47 -18.06 -6.86 6.77
CA ASP A 47 -18.92 -6.77 5.60
C ASP A 47 -18.14 -6.15 4.44
N MET A 48 -18.28 -6.72 3.24
CA MET A 48 -17.55 -6.30 2.04
C MET A 48 -17.94 -4.89 1.59
N THR A 49 -19.20 -4.51 1.76
CA THR A 49 -19.70 -3.18 1.39
C THR A 49 -19.10 -2.12 2.31
N ASN A 50 -19.17 -2.34 3.63
CA ASN A 50 -18.56 -1.48 4.64
C ASN A 50 -17.05 -1.36 4.44
N LEU A 51 -16.37 -2.46 4.09
CA LEU A 51 -14.94 -2.45 3.81
C LEU A 51 -14.61 -1.58 2.59
N GLY A 52 -15.38 -1.69 1.51
CA GLY A 52 -15.22 -0.86 0.31
C GLY A 52 -15.47 0.63 0.60
N ILE A 53 -16.53 0.95 1.36
CA ILE A 53 -16.84 2.33 1.78
C ILE A 53 -15.71 2.90 2.64
N TYR A 54 -15.23 2.14 3.62
CA TYR A 54 -14.12 2.55 4.48
C TYR A 54 -12.86 2.80 3.68
N TYR A 55 -12.55 1.94 2.71
CA TYR A 55 -11.40 2.12 1.84
C TYR A 55 -11.52 3.39 0.98
N ARG A 56 -12.72 3.73 0.50
CA ARG A 56 -12.96 4.99 -0.22
C ARG A 56 -12.75 6.22 0.67
N GLN A 57 -13.18 6.17 1.91
CA GLN A 57 -12.94 7.25 2.88
C GLN A 57 -11.43 7.43 3.12
N TYR A 58 -10.69 6.32 3.23
CA TYR A 58 -9.23 6.36 3.27
C TYR A 58 -8.64 7.02 2.01
N LEU A 59 -9.08 6.66 0.81
CA LEU A 59 -8.59 7.28 -0.43
C LEU A 59 -8.88 8.79 -0.49
N GLN A 60 -10.08 9.21 -0.10
CA GLN A 60 -10.45 10.63 -0.01
C GLN A 60 -9.57 11.38 0.99
N LEU A 61 -9.28 10.77 2.13
CA LEU A 61 -8.41 11.36 3.14
C LEU A 61 -6.97 11.48 2.63
N MET A 62 -6.46 10.46 1.94
CA MET A 62 -5.12 10.54 1.33
C MET A 62 -5.06 11.56 0.20
N ASP A 63 -6.13 11.74 -0.57
CA ASP A 63 -6.24 12.82 -1.57
C ASP A 63 -6.21 14.21 -0.94
N HIS A 64 -6.89 14.37 0.19
CA HIS A 64 -6.78 15.59 0.98
C HIS A 64 -5.34 15.83 1.44
N TRP A 65 -4.66 14.82 2.01
CA TRP A 65 -3.27 14.96 2.46
C TRP A 65 -2.31 15.31 1.32
N ARG A 66 -2.48 14.72 0.13
CA ARG A 66 -1.68 15.08 -1.05
C ARG A 66 -1.80 16.56 -1.43
N LYS A 67 -2.91 17.20 -1.11
CA LYS A 67 -3.18 18.61 -1.46
C LYS A 67 -2.70 19.60 -0.40
N VAL A 68 -2.71 19.24 0.88
CA VAL A 68 -2.52 20.19 1.99
C VAL A 68 -1.21 20.06 2.74
N LEU A 69 -0.50 18.93 2.59
CA LEU A 69 0.78 18.75 3.28
C LEU A 69 1.86 19.66 2.69
N PRO A 70 2.73 20.26 3.52
CA PRO A 70 3.81 21.13 3.06
C PRO A 70 4.90 20.33 2.32
N ASN A 71 5.15 19.10 2.75
CA ASN A 71 6.09 18.19 2.09
C ASN A 71 5.31 17.12 1.32
N PRO A 72 5.63 16.89 0.03
CA PRO A 72 4.97 15.85 -0.74
C PRO A 72 5.31 14.47 -0.16
N MET A 73 4.30 13.60 -0.10
CA MET A 73 4.49 12.19 0.25
C MET A 73 5.15 11.44 -0.90
N HIS A 74 5.97 10.43 -0.58
CA HIS A 74 6.50 9.51 -1.57
C HIS A 74 5.52 8.35 -1.74
N GLU A 75 4.90 8.28 -2.91
CA GLU A 75 3.89 7.27 -3.25
C GLU A 75 4.57 6.04 -3.88
N VAL A 76 4.35 4.87 -3.28
CA VAL A 76 4.93 3.60 -3.73
C VAL A 76 3.80 2.66 -4.12
N TYR A 77 3.83 2.14 -5.33
CA TYR A 77 2.85 1.15 -5.78
C TYR A 77 3.39 -0.24 -5.46
N TYR A 78 2.63 -1.01 -4.68
CA TYR A 78 3.03 -2.33 -4.24
C TYR A 78 3.37 -3.24 -5.43
N GLU A 79 2.58 -3.16 -6.50
CA GLU A 79 2.76 -3.94 -7.72
C GLU A 79 4.12 -3.67 -8.38
N ASP A 80 4.53 -2.40 -8.43
CA ASP A 80 5.85 -2.00 -8.95
C ASP A 80 6.96 -2.31 -7.95
N LEU A 81 6.76 -2.07 -6.66
CA LEU A 81 7.72 -2.41 -5.60
C LEU A 81 8.12 -3.89 -5.62
N VAL A 82 7.19 -4.81 -5.88
CA VAL A 82 7.51 -6.24 -5.98
C VAL A 82 8.07 -6.66 -7.34
N ALA A 83 7.87 -5.86 -8.39
CA ALA A 83 8.44 -6.10 -9.71
C ALA A 83 9.88 -5.55 -9.81
N ASN A 84 10.09 -4.33 -9.32
CA ASN A 84 11.30 -3.54 -9.43
C ASN A 84 11.79 -3.12 -8.03
N THR A 85 12.08 -4.10 -7.16
CA THR A 85 12.36 -3.85 -5.73
C THR A 85 13.56 -2.95 -5.49
N GLU A 86 14.68 -3.18 -6.17
CA GLU A 86 15.89 -2.37 -5.96
C GLU A 86 15.67 -0.93 -6.42
N PHE A 87 15.03 -0.74 -7.59
CA PHE A 87 14.68 0.59 -8.10
C PHE A 87 13.83 1.37 -7.10
N ASN A 88 12.75 0.77 -6.62
CA ASN A 88 11.88 1.38 -5.61
C ASN A 88 12.60 1.61 -4.28
N ALA A 89 13.47 0.69 -3.85
CA ALA A 89 14.28 0.86 -2.64
C ALA A 89 15.22 2.07 -2.76
N ARG A 90 15.92 2.20 -3.89
CA ARG A 90 16.80 3.34 -4.18
C ARG A 90 16.02 4.65 -4.18
N ALA A 91 14.86 4.70 -4.83
CA ALA A 91 13.99 5.87 -4.85
C ALA A 91 13.51 6.28 -3.44
N MET A 92 13.18 5.31 -2.59
CA MET A 92 12.80 5.57 -1.19
C MET A 92 13.98 6.10 -0.36
N ILE A 93 15.18 5.52 -0.52
CA ILE A 93 16.41 5.96 0.18
C ILE A 93 16.77 7.39 -0.23
N ASP A 94 16.69 7.71 -1.51
CA ASP A 94 16.90 9.06 -2.04
C ASP A 94 15.87 10.06 -1.49
N TYR A 95 14.59 9.70 -1.47
CA TYR A 95 13.53 10.54 -0.87
C TYR A 95 13.77 10.84 0.62
N LEU A 96 14.34 9.88 1.35
CA LEU A 96 14.74 10.03 2.74
C LEU A 96 16.00 10.88 2.92
N GLY A 97 16.75 11.16 1.86
CA GLY A 97 18.01 11.90 1.88
C GLY A 97 19.15 11.09 2.51
N LEU A 98 19.12 9.76 2.34
CA LEU A 98 20.11 8.83 2.89
C LEU A 98 21.02 8.30 1.79
N GLU A 99 22.24 7.90 2.16
CA GLU A 99 23.14 7.20 1.25
C GLU A 99 22.72 5.73 1.08
N TRP A 100 22.97 5.17 -0.10
CA TRP A 100 22.68 3.77 -0.37
C TRP A 100 23.71 2.86 0.31
N GLU A 101 23.20 1.84 1.02
CA GLU A 101 24.01 0.75 1.57
C GLU A 101 23.53 -0.58 0.99
N ASP A 102 24.46 -1.45 0.59
CA ASP A 102 24.11 -2.75 -0.02
C ASP A 102 23.30 -3.66 0.94
N GLY A 103 23.47 -3.44 2.25
CA GLY A 103 22.68 -4.10 3.29
C GLY A 103 21.16 -3.82 3.22
N VAL A 104 20.72 -2.77 2.51
CA VAL A 104 19.29 -2.46 2.31
C VAL A 104 18.57 -3.62 1.59
N MET A 105 19.29 -4.35 0.73
CA MET A 105 18.75 -5.49 0.00
C MET A 105 18.97 -6.83 0.73
N ASP A 106 19.79 -6.86 1.79
CA ASP A 106 20.02 -8.07 2.57
C ASP A 106 18.83 -8.35 3.51
N ARG A 107 18.06 -9.38 3.14
CA ARG A 107 16.92 -9.87 3.93
C ARG A 107 17.28 -10.98 4.90
N THR A 108 18.50 -11.52 4.84
CA THR A 108 18.92 -12.70 5.60
C THR A 108 19.41 -12.35 7.00
N GLY A 109 19.93 -11.13 7.20
CA GLY A 109 20.50 -10.69 8.48
C GLY A 109 19.50 -10.20 9.54
N SER A 110 18.22 -9.99 9.21
CA SER A 110 17.27 -9.38 10.15
C SER A 110 16.68 -10.39 11.14
N GLN A 111 17.23 -10.42 12.37
CA GLN A 111 16.70 -11.22 13.49
C GLN A 111 15.54 -10.56 14.26
N ARG A 112 15.04 -9.42 13.77
CA ARG A 112 14.02 -8.66 14.48
C ARG A 112 12.69 -9.43 14.52
N SER A 113 12.10 -9.53 15.71
CA SER A 113 10.76 -10.11 15.86
C SER A 113 9.74 -9.24 15.13
N VAL A 114 9.13 -9.78 14.07
CA VAL A 114 8.02 -9.15 13.35
C VAL A 114 6.72 -9.73 13.92
N LYS A 115 5.96 -8.93 14.67
CA LYS A 115 4.67 -9.33 15.26
C LYS A 115 3.51 -8.79 14.43
N THR A 116 3.50 -9.07 13.14
CA THR A 116 2.45 -8.66 12.19
C THR A 116 1.87 -9.88 11.48
N LEU A 117 0.68 -9.74 10.88
CA LEU A 117 0.07 -10.80 10.05
C LEU A 117 0.94 -11.20 8.85
N SER A 118 1.79 -10.28 8.38
CA SER A 118 2.73 -10.51 7.31
C SER A 118 4.05 -11.15 7.77
N GLN A 119 4.19 -11.57 9.03
CA GLN A 119 5.45 -12.11 9.57
C GLN A 119 6.06 -13.22 8.71
N TRP A 120 5.25 -14.18 8.27
CA TRP A 120 5.74 -15.25 7.40
C TRP A 120 6.09 -14.73 6.00
N GLN A 121 5.27 -13.82 5.47
CA GLN A 121 5.43 -13.23 4.13
C GLN A 121 6.71 -12.38 4.01
N VAL A 122 7.04 -11.60 5.04
CA VAL A 122 8.22 -10.71 5.07
C VAL A 122 9.53 -11.52 5.12
N ARG A 123 9.48 -12.78 5.54
CA ARG A 123 10.63 -13.69 5.59
C ARG A 123 10.87 -14.45 4.28
N GLN A 124 9.95 -14.36 3.32
CA GLN A 124 10.13 -14.97 2.01
C GLN A 124 10.89 -14.00 1.07
N PRO A 125 11.52 -14.51 -0.01
CA PRO A 125 11.94 -13.67 -1.13
C PRO A 125 10.76 -12.83 -1.64
N VAL A 126 11.03 -11.67 -2.25
CA VAL A 126 9.94 -10.91 -2.90
C VAL A 126 9.28 -11.78 -3.95
N TYR A 127 7.96 -11.85 -3.88
CA TYR A 127 7.14 -12.63 -4.78
C TYR A 127 5.98 -11.78 -5.28
N GLN A 128 5.55 -12.07 -6.50
CA GLN A 128 4.44 -11.36 -7.16
C GLN A 128 3.12 -12.14 -7.08
N THR A 129 3.11 -13.32 -6.46
CA THR A 129 1.93 -14.22 -6.40
C THR A 129 0.71 -13.63 -5.66
N SER A 130 0.90 -12.55 -4.92
CA SER A 130 -0.18 -11.81 -4.25
C SER A 130 -0.81 -10.71 -5.11
N ARG A 131 -0.25 -10.42 -6.29
CA ARG A 131 -0.82 -9.50 -7.28
C ARG A 131 -1.95 -10.21 -8.03
N GLY A 132 -3.13 -9.61 -8.06
CA GLY A 132 -4.29 -10.13 -8.80
C GLY A 132 -4.91 -11.39 -8.20
N LYS A 133 -4.57 -11.75 -6.95
CA LYS A 133 -5.10 -12.96 -6.30
C LYS A 133 -6.63 -12.90 -6.19
N TRP A 134 -7.18 -11.69 -6.04
CA TRP A 134 -8.62 -11.46 -6.00
C TRP A 134 -9.37 -11.98 -7.23
N ARG A 135 -8.74 -12.06 -8.42
CA ARG A 135 -9.37 -12.52 -9.67
C ARG A 135 -9.88 -13.95 -9.57
N GLN A 136 -9.21 -14.80 -8.79
CA GLN A 136 -9.67 -16.18 -8.53
C GLN A 136 -11.01 -16.22 -7.78
N TYR A 137 -11.34 -15.15 -7.06
CA TYR A 137 -12.52 -15.01 -6.20
C TYR A 137 -13.47 -13.93 -6.71
N GLU A 138 -13.24 -13.37 -7.90
CA GLU A 138 -13.96 -12.22 -8.45
C GLU A 138 -15.48 -12.36 -8.35
N LYS A 139 -16.00 -13.56 -8.64
CA LYS A 139 -17.42 -13.92 -8.58
C LYS A 139 -18.05 -13.71 -7.18
N HIS A 140 -17.24 -13.73 -6.13
CA HIS A 140 -17.66 -13.58 -4.73
C HIS A 140 -17.40 -12.17 -4.17
N LEU A 141 -16.77 -11.29 -4.95
CA LEU A 141 -16.35 -9.96 -4.51
C LEU A 141 -17.25 -8.84 -5.03
N ALA A 142 -18.38 -9.15 -5.66
CA ALA A 142 -19.28 -8.16 -6.23
C ALA A 142 -19.65 -7.02 -5.25
N PRO A 143 -20.03 -7.27 -3.97
CA PRO A 143 -20.36 -6.18 -3.05
C PRO A 143 -19.16 -5.27 -2.76
N LEU A 144 -17.95 -5.83 -2.70
CA LEU A 144 -16.72 -5.07 -2.49
C LEU A 144 -16.40 -4.21 -3.71
N ILE A 145 -16.46 -4.79 -4.91
CA ILE A 145 -16.16 -4.11 -6.17
C ILE A 145 -17.13 -2.94 -6.39
N GLU A 146 -18.42 -3.17 -6.17
CA GLU A 146 -19.45 -2.14 -6.25
C GLU A 146 -19.19 -1.02 -5.23
N ALA A 147 -18.91 -1.37 -3.97
CA ALA A 147 -18.65 -0.40 -2.93
C ALA A 147 -17.40 0.45 -3.20
N LEU A 148 -16.33 -0.13 -3.75
CA LEU A 148 -15.10 0.57 -4.16
C LEU A 148 -15.35 1.52 -5.34
N GLY A 149 -16.29 1.19 -6.22
CA GLY A 149 -16.75 2.03 -7.32
C GLY A 149 -15.61 2.49 -8.25
N PRO A 150 -15.56 3.78 -8.63
CA PRO A 150 -14.63 4.27 -9.66
C PRO A 150 -13.15 4.21 -9.26
N ASN A 151 -12.85 3.99 -7.98
CA ASN A 151 -11.47 3.95 -7.48
C ASN A 151 -10.69 2.74 -8.01
N VAL A 152 -11.37 1.66 -8.40
CA VAL A 152 -10.71 0.51 -9.04
C VAL A 152 -10.16 0.92 -10.40
N ALA A 153 -11.03 1.43 -11.28
CA ALA A 153 -10.63 1.86 -12.62
C ALA A 153 -9.59 3.00 -12.59
N ALA A 154 -9.72 3.94 -11.66
CA ALA A 154 -8.73 5.00 -11.48
C ALA A 154 -7.35 4.44 -11.12
N TYR A 155 -7.28 3.47 -10.20
CA TYR A 155 -6.02 2.83 -9.82
C TYR A 155 -5.43 2.01 -10.97
N GLU A 156 -6.25 1.26 -11.71
CA GLU A 156 -5.79 0.49 -12.87
C GLU A 156 -5.21 1.39 -13.96
N ALA A 157 -5.80 2.56 -14.21
CA ALA A 157 -5.26 3.55 -15.13
C ALA A 157 -3.92 4.15 -14.66
N GLU A 158 -3.80 4.45 -13.36
CA GLU A 158 -2.53 4.88 -12.76
C GLU A 158 -1.44 3.81 -12.91
N LEU A 159 -1.78 2.54 -12.65
CA LEU A 159 -0.84 1.43 -12.77
C LEU A 159 -0.39 1.20 -14.22
N ALA A 160 -1.31 1.23 -15.19
CA ALA A 160 -0.98 1.10 -16.60
C ALA A 160 -0.04 2.22 -17.09
N ASN A 161 -0.24 3.44 -16.60
CA ASN A 161 0.65 4.56 -16.91
C ASN A 161 2.06 4.35 -16.34
N LEU A 162 2.21 3.73 -15.16
CA LEU A 162 3.51 3.41 -14.59
C LEU A 162 4.23 2.34 -15.42
N GLU A 163 3.55 1.23 -15.71
CA GLU A 163 4.11 0.14 -16.53
C GLU A 163 4.56 0.63 -17.93
N SER A 164 3.84 1.61 -18.50
CA SER A 164 4.23 2.22 -19.79
C SER A 164 5.48 3.09 -19.71
N ARG A 165 5.78 3.70 -18.55
CA ARG A 165 6.98 4.52 -18.34
C ARG A 165 8.21 3.63 -18.17
N ASP A 166 8.06 2.55 -17.42
CA ASP A 166 9.14 1.58 -17.21
C ASP A 166 9.52 0.85 -18.51
N ALA A 167 8.54 0.61 -19.40
CA ALA A 167 8.81 0.00 -20.71
C ALA A 167 9.49 0.95 -21.71
N ALA A 168 9.54 2.25 -21.44
CA ALA A 168 10.14 3.27 -22.30
C ALA A 168 11.55 3.71 -21.86
N GLN A 169 12.03 3.20 -20.72
CA GLN A 169 13.37 3.43 -20.16
C GLN A 169 14.30 2.24 -20.46
#